data_AF-A0A7X9DJK5-F1
#
_entry.id   AF-A0A7X9DJK5-F1
#
_cell.length_a   1.000
_cell.length_b   1.000
_cell.length_c   1.000
_cell.angle_alpha   90.00
_cell.angle_beta   90.00
_cell.angle_gamma   90.00
#
_symmetry.space_group_name_H-M   'P 1'
#
loop_
_entity.id
_entity.type
_entity.pdbx_description
1 polymer ?
#
loop_
_entity_poly.entity_id
_entity_poly.type
_entity_poly.pdbx_seq_one_letter_code
_entity_poly.pdbx_strand_id
1 'polypeptide(L)'
;EGIKVLLLGEGADELFGGYSWFGLSQLPFNLLPKPIRDSIYYYAISRNYSFNFLHYSGYWSKKYFGSGPTFNDISSHELFTQLPNHLLMKVDKATMAGSIEARVPYLDHGLTEYVYGLPPSFKLAGKFFNPKQSNEKRILRDVAAKYLPQNVAFRKKKGFLLPMNDLLRANVENVKSRVLSGESVSKQLLGSKFVSDLFVESPGALSKMQKEYFMWRLFLLESWLRQYNIK
;
A
#
# COMPACT_ATOMS: atom_id res chain seq x y z
N GLU A 1 7.57 -0.12 33.47
CA GLU A 1 6.22 -0.23 32.87
C GLU A 1 6.36 -0.15 31.35
N GLY A 2 5.68 -1.02 30.60
CA GLY A 2 5.76 -1.05 29.13
C GLY A 2 4.57 -0.34 28.49
N ILE A 3 4.73 0.13 27.25
CA ILE A 3 3.62 0.69 26.45
C ILE A 3 2.58 -0.42 26.23
N LYS A 4 1.33 -0.16 26.63
CA LYS A 4 0.20 -1.09 26.45
C LYS A 4 -0.77 -0.66 25.36
N VAL A 5 -0.85 0.63 25.09
CA VAL A 5 -1.75 1.21 24.10
C VAL A 5 -0.96 2.14 23.19
N LEU A 6 -1.19 2.01 21.89
CA LEU A 6 -0.57 2.83 20.85
C LEU A 6 -1.66 3.51 20.02
N LEU A 7 -1.59 4.84 19.89
CA LEU A 7 -2.45 5.59 18.96
C LEU A 7 -1.78 5.67 17.60
N LEU A 8 -2.51 5.27 16.56
CA LEU A 8 -2.02 5.16 15.20
C LEU A 8 -2.76 6.10 14.25
N GLY A 9 -2.03 6.54 13.22
CA GLY A 9 -2.57 7.41 12.16
C GLY A 9 -3.27 6.68 11.02
N GLU A 10 -3.56 5.39 11.16
CA GLU A 10 -4.27 4.59 10.15
C GLU A 10 -5.67 5.17 9.87
N GLY A 11 -6.14 5.07 8.62
CA GLY A 11 -7.42 5.64 8.19
C GLY A 11 -7.34 7.11 7.76
N ALA A 12 -6.29 7.84 8.16
CA ALA A 12 -6.15 9.25 7.81
C ALA A 12 -5.93 9.44 6.30
N ASP A 13 -5.26 8.51 5.62
CA ASP A 13 -5.04 8.61 4.17
C ASP A 13 -6.33 8.41 3.39
N GLU A 14 -7.16 7.48 3.82
CA GLU A 14 -8.40 7.10 3.17
C GLU A 14 -9.48 8.18 3.34
N LEU A 15 -9.61 8.73 4.55
CA LEU A 15 -10.64 9.71 4.89
C LEU A 15 -10.31 11.12 4.38
N PHE A 16 -9.05 11.54 4.50
CA PHE A 16 -8.63 12.92 4.21
C PHE A 16 -7.97 13.08 2.84
N GLY A 17 -7.96 12.05 2.00
CA GLY A 17 -7.43 12.15 0.64
C GLY A 17 -5.90 12.15 0.59
N GLY A 18 -5.26 11.26 1.35
CA GLY A 18 -3.82 11.10 1.55
C GLY A 18 -3.04 10.49 0.40
N TYR A 19 -3.70 9.89 -0.57
CA TYR A 19 -3.05 9.23 -1.71
C TYR A 19 -3.02 10.10 -2.96
N SER A 20 -1.94 10.00 -3.73
CA SER A 20 -1.77 10.79 -4.97
C SER A 20 -2.85 10.49 -6.01
N TRP A 21 -3.40 9.27 -6.02
CA TRP A 21 -4.46 8.87 -6.95
C TRP A 21 -5.83 9.46 -6.60
N PHE A 22 -6.04 10.04 -5.42
CA PHE A 22 -7.27 10.82 -5.17
C PHE A 22 -7.38 12.03 -6.09
N GLY A 23 -6.25 12.60 -6.53
CA GLY A 23 -6.27 13.70 -7.49
C GLY A 23 -6.87 13.31 -8.84
N LEU A 24 -6.98 12.02 -9.15
CA LEU A 24 -7.68 11.57 -10.35
C LEU A 24 -9.12 12.09 -10.34
N SER A 25 -9.81 12.16 -9.20
CA SER A 25 -11.16 12.71 -9.14
C SER A 25 -11.29 14.17 -9.59
N GLN A 26 -10.17 14.89 -9.78
CA GLN A 26 -10.13 16.25 -10.32
C GLN A 26 -10.01 16.29 -11.86
N LEU A 27 -9.72 15.15 -12.51
CA LEU A 27 -9.63 15.07 -13.97
C LEU A 27 -11.03 15.02 -14.59
N PRO A 28 -11.24 15.68 -15.75
CA PRO A 28 -12.52 15.65 -16.45
C PRO A 28 -12.67 14.33 -17.22
N PHE A 29 -12.75 13.22 -16.50
CA PHE A 29 -12.78 11.87 -17.07
C PHE A 29 -13.95 11.60 -18.01
N ASN A 30 -15.03 12.37 -17.89
CA ASN A 30 -16.16 12.33 -18.82
C ASN A 30 -15.75 12.70 -20.26
N LEU A 31 -14.62 13.40 -20.43
CA LEU A 31 -14.07 13.76 -21.74
C LEU A 31 -13.14 12.69 -22.32
N LEU A 32 -12.72 11.69 -21.52
CA LEU A 32 -11.80 10.65 -21.97
C LEU A 32 -12.56 9.47 -22.59
N PRO A 33 -12.04 8.88 -23.70
CA PRO A 33 -12.57 7.63 -24.22
C PRO A 33 -12.58 6.54 -23.15
N LYS A 34 -13.67 5.76 -23.11
CA LYS A 34 -13.89 4.67 -22.15
C LYS A 34 -12.66 3.77 -21.90
N PRO A 35 -11.94 3.25 -22.91
CA PRO A 35 -10.79 2.36 -22.65
C PRO A 35 -9.64 3.08 -21.92
N ILE A 36 -9.35 4.34 -22.28
CA ILE A 36 -8.31 5.15 -21.63
C ILE A 36 -8.71 5.41 -20.18
N ARG A 37 -9.96 5.86 -19.99
CA ARG A 37 -10.55 6.10 -18.68
C ARG A 37 -10.48 4.86 -17.78
N ASP A 38 -10.93 3.70 -18.27
CA ASP A 38 -10.96 2.45 -17.50
C ASP A 38 -9.54 1.97 -17.15
N SER A 39 -8.55 2.18 -18.04
CA SER A 39 -7.14 1.85 -17.75
C SER A 39 -6.52 2.72 -16.65
N ILE A 40 -6.79 4.04 -16.66
CA ILE A 40 -6.29 4.96 -15.63
C ILE A 40 -6.89 4.58 -14.26
N TYR A 41 -8.16 4.18 -14.22
CA TYR A 41 -8.79 3.69 -12.97
C TYR A 41 -8.27 2.35 -12.52
N TYR A 42 -8.09 1.42 -13.44
CA TYR A 42 -7.51 0.13 -13.12
C TYR A 42 -6.15 0.34 -12.43
N TYR A 43 -5.34 1.26 -12.93
CA TYR A 43 -4.09 1.63 -12.26
C TYR A 43 -4.30 2.23 -10.86
N ALA A 44 -5.25 3.16 -10.69
CA ALA A 44 -5.53 3.77 -9.39
C ALA A 44 -5.88 2.75 -8.29
N ILE A 45 -6.66 1.73 -8.66
CA ILE A 45 -7.18 0.69 -7.76
C ILE A 45 -6.16 -0.42 -7.52
N SER A 46 -5.60 -0.95 -8.62
CA SER A 46 -4.75 -2.15 -8.58
C SER A 46 -3.29 -1.83 -8.31
N ARG A 47 -2.88 -0.58 -8.58
CA ARG A 47 -1.48 -0.14 -8.59
C ARG A 47 -0.59 -1.05 -9.45
N ASN A 48 -1.19 -1.70 -10.44
CA ASN A 48 -0.56 -2.68 -11.29
C ASN A 48 -0.74 -2.27 -12.76
N TYR A 49 0.36 -2.27 -13.52
CA TYR A 49 0.40 -1.96 -14.95
C TYR A 49 0.50 -3.23 -15.81
N SER A 50 -0.17 -4.30 -15.42
CA SER A 50 -0.16 -5.52 -16.24
C SER A 50 -1.13 -5.38 -17.41
N PHE A 51 -0.60 -5.40 -18.63
CA PHE A 51 -1.39 -5.36 -19.88
C PHE A 51 -2.43 -6.49 -19.93
N ASN A 52 -2.10 -7.68 -19.42
CA ASN A 52 -3.02 -8.81 -19.35
C ASN A 52 -4.25 -8.52 -18.48
N PHE A 53 -4.09 -7.63 -17.49
CA PHE A 53 -5.18 -7.25 -16.61
C PHE A 53 -6.00 -6.05 -17.10
N LEU A 54 -5.52 -5.30 -18.11
CA LEU A 54 -6.31 -4.24 -18.74
C LEU A 54 -7.60 -4.78 -19.37
N HIS A 55 -7.63 -6.07 -19.77
CA HIS A 55 -8.84 -6.75 -20.21
C HIS A 55 -9.97 -6.69 -19.16
N TYR A 56 -9.62 -6.71 -17.86
CA TYR A 56 -10.59 -6.65 -16.77
C TYR A 56 -10.92 -5.22 -16.32
N SER A 57 -10.25 -4.20 -16.86
CA SER A 57 -10.42 -2.80 -16.43
C SER A 57 -11.88 -2.33 -16.51
N GLY A 58 -12.59 -2.68 -17.58
CA GLY A 58 -14.00 -2.33 -17.76
C GLY A 58 -14.95 -2.97 -16.74
N TYR A 59 -14.68 -4.21 -16.30
CA TYR A 59 -15.46 -4.88 -15.25
C TYR A 59 -15.29 -4.15 -13.92
N TRP A 60 -14.05 -3.86 -13.53
CA TRP A 60 -13.75 -3.19 -12.27
C TRP A 60 -14.22 -1.73 -12.25
N SER A 61 -14.06 -1.01 -13.37
CA SER A 61 -14.58 0.34 -13.57
C SER A 61 -16.10 0.38 -13.38
N LYS A 62 -16.84 -0.55 -14.01
CA LYS A 62 -18.30 -0.65 -13.85
C LYS A 62 -18.69 -1.01 -12.41
N LYS A 63 -17.99 -1.94 -11.78
CA LYS A 63 -18.31 -2.44 -10.43
C LYS A 63 -18.18 -1.38 -9.35
N TYR A 64 -17.18 -0.50 -9.47
CA TYR A 64 -16.84 0.43 -8.39
C TYR A 64 -17.11 1.91 -8.72
N PHE A 65 -17.20 2.29 -9.99
CA PHE A 65 -17.13 3.72 -10.39
C PHE A 65 -18.16 4.15 -11.42
N GLY A 66 -18.95 3.23 -12.01
CA GLY A 66 -20.07 3.57 -12.88
C GLY A 66 -19.70 4.51 -14.06
N SER A 67 -20.24 5.73 -14.06
CA SER A 67 -20.01 6.77 -15.07
C SER A 67 -18.69 7.53 -14.87
N GLY A 68 -18.09 7.50 -13.68
CA GLY A 68 -16.80 8.06 -13.33
C GLY A 68 -16.62 8.16 -11.79
N PRO A 69 -15.42 7.91 -11.25
CA PRO A 69 -15.11 8.00 -9.84
C PRO A 69 -15.19 9.45 -9.38
N THR A 70 -16.04 9.64 -8.39
CA THR A 70 -15.92 10.75 -7.47
C THR A 70 -14.78 10.47 -6.48
N PHE A 71 -14.38 11.50 -5.75
CA PHE A 71 -13.48 11.33 -4.60
C PHE A 71 -14.00 10.27 -3.62
N ASN A 72 -15.31 10.28 -3.38
CA ASN A 72 -15.96 9.39 -2.41
C ASN A 72 -15.95 7.92 -2.88
N ASP A 73 -16.05 7.66 -4.19
CA ASP A 73 -15.94 6.29 -4.70
C ASP A 73 -14.53 5.72 -4.49
N ILE A 74 -13.50 6.53 -4.77
CA ILE A 74 -12.11 6.13 -4.52
C ILE A 74 -11.89 5.93 -3.02
N SER A 75 -12.37 6.86 -2.19
CA SER A 75 -12.23 6.81 -0.73
C SER A 75 -12.92 5.58 -0.15
N SER A 76 -14.15 5.29 -0.59
CA SER A 76 -14.89 4.08 -0.23
C SER A 76 -14.12 2.81 -0.60
N HIS A 77 -13.60 2.74 -1.82
CA HIS A 77 -12.81 1.59 -2.22
C HIS A 77 -11.59 1.39 -1.31
N GLU A 78 -10.86 2.45 -0.97
CA GLU A 78 -9.73 2.35 -0.03
C GLU A 78 -10.18 1.89 1.36
N LEU A 79 -11.23 2.53 1.91
CA LEU A 79 -11.77 2.25 3.25
C LEU A 79 -12.26 0.82 3.41
N PHE A 80 -12.96 0.28 2.40
CA PHE A 80 -13.60 -1.03 2.50
C PHE A 80 -12.77 -2.18 1.92
N THR A 81 -11.74 -1.89 1.11
CA THR A 81 -10.92 -2.96 0.52
C THR A 81 -9.47 -2.91 0.99
N GLN A 82 -8.80 -1.76 0.95
CA GLN A 82 -7.36 -1.70 1.15
C GLN A 82 -6.99 -1.59 2.61
N LEU A 83 -7.65 -0.66 3.30
CA LEU A 83 -7.45 -0.40 4.70
C LEU A 83 -7.62 -1.68 5.56
N PRO A 84 -8.76 -2.42 5.51
CA PRO A 84 -8.93 -3.63 6.32
C PRO A 84 -8.04 -4.78 5.88
N ASN A 85 -7.92 -5.03 4.57
CA ASN A 85 -7.25 -6.25 4.08
C ASN A 85 -5.72 -6.12 3.97
N HIS A 86 -5.17 -4.91 4.08
CA HIS A 86 -3.73 -4.69 3.92
C HIS A 86 -3.08 -3.93 5.07
N LEU A 87 -3.69 -2.84 5.57
CA LEU A 87 -3.07 -1.97 6.57
C LEU A 87 -3.46 -2.41 7.99
N LEU A 88 -4.75 -2.37 8.33
CA LEU A 88 -5.25 -2.70 9.66
C LEU A 88 -4.93 -4.14 10.05
N MET A 89 -5.07 -5.10 9.13
CA MET A 89 -4.69 -6.49 9.40
C MET A 89 -3.22 -6.63 9.84
N LYS A 90 -2.29 -5.88 9.24
CA LYS A 90 -0.87 -5.98 9.58
C LYS A 90 -0.57 -5.33 10.92
N VAL A 91 -1.16 -4.16 11.15
CA VAL A 91 -1.06 -3.44 12.42
C VAL A 91 -1.58 -4.29 13.57
N ASP A 92 -2.79 -4.84 13.44
CA ASP A 92 -3.41 -5.68 14.45
C ASP A 92 -2.54 -6.89 14.78
N LYS A 93 -2.16 -7.70 13.76
CA LYS A 93 -1.30 -8.87 13.96
C LYS A 93 0.05 -8.53 14.59
N ALA A 94 0.70 -7.45 14.15
CA ALA A 94 2.02 -7.07 14.65
C ALA A 94 1.97 -6.56 16.09
N THR A 95 0.96 -5.75 16.43
CA THR A 95 0.81 -5.16 17.77
C THR A 95 0.32 -6.18 18.78
N MET A 96 -0.63 -7.04 18.40
CA MET A 96 -1.11 -8.13 19.27
C MET A 96 -0.03 -9.18 19.53
N ALA A 97 0.86 -9.46 18.57
CA ALA A 97 2.04 -10.30 18.82
C ALA A 97 2.96 -9.74 19.91
N GLY A 98 2.95 -8.41 20.11
CA GLY A 98 3.65 -7.72 21.19
C GLY A 98 2.81 -7.46 22.45
N SER A 99 1.56 -7.96 22.53
CA SER A 99 0.59 -7.61 23.59
C SER A 99 0.39 -6.09 23.74
N ILE A 100 0.33 -5.37 22.60
CA ILE A 100 0.09 -3.94 22.50
C ILE A 100 -1.26 -3.73 21.81
N GLU A 101 -2.13 -2.92 22.40
CA GLU A 101 -3.40 -2.51 21.81
C GLU A 101 -3.18 -1.33 20.85
N ALA A 102 -3.45 -1.53 19.56
CA ALA A 102 -3.46 -0.47 18.57
C ALA A 102 -4.84 0.19 18.47
N ARG A 103 -4.92 1.50 18.69
CA ARG A 103 -6.12 2.30 18.44
C ARG A 103 -5.93 3.23 17.26
N VAL A 104 -6.99 3.44 16.50
CA VAL A 104 -6.99 4.16 15.22
C VAL A 104 -7.98 5.32 15.26
N PRO A 105 -7.66 6.45 15.94
CA PRO A 105 -8.63 7.51 16.23
C PRO A 105 -9.26 8.15 14.99
N TYR A 106 -8.57 8.11 13.83
CA TYR A 106 -9.14 8.63 12.59
C TYR A 106 -10.36 7.84 12.12
N LEU A 107 -10.47 6.56 12.49
CA LEU A 107 -11.59 5.67 12.14
C LEU A 107 -12.70 5.67 13.19
N ASP A 108 -12.68 6.62 14.14
CA ASP A 108 -13.85 6.88 14.97
C ASP A 108 -15.07 7.16 14.06
N HIS A 109 -16.22 6.60 14.40
CA HIS A 109 -17.39 6.66 13.54
C HIS A 109 -17.89 8.10 13.36
N GLY A 110 -17.89 8.91 14.43
CA GLY A 110 -18.35 10.30 14.37
C GLY A 110 -17.42 11.16 13.52
N LEU A 111 -16.10 10.97 13.67
CA LEU A 111 -15.13 11.64 12.81
C LEU A 111 -15.25 11.18 11.34
N THR A 112 -15.42 9.88 11.12
CA THR A 112 -15.54 9.28 9.79
C THR A 112 -16.77 9.83 9.07
N GLU A 113 -17.94 9.80 9.71
CA GLU A 113 -19.20 10.32 9.16
C GLU A 113 -19.08 11.81 8.81
N TYR A 114 -18.52 12.60 9.72
CA TYR A 114 -18.29 14.03 9.50
C TYR A 114 -17.40 14.28 8.30
N VAL A 115 -16.21 13.66 8.26
CA VAL A 115 -15.24 13.85 7.18
C VAL A 115 -15.80 13.35 5.86
N TYR A 116 -16.54 12.24 5.85
CA TYR A 116 -17.14 11.70 4.64
C TYR A 116 -18.18 12.65 4.04
N GLY A 117 -18.95 13.36 4.88
CA GLY A 117 -19.90 14.40 4.47
C GLY A 117 -19.26 15.69 3.94
N LEU A 118 -17.96 15.92 4.16
CA LEU A 118 -17.30 17.13 3.66
C LEU A 118 -17.12 17.12 2.13
N PRO A 119 -17.30 18.28 1.47
CA PRO A 119 -16.95 18.43 0.07
C PRO A 119 -15.49 18.04 -0.20
N PRO A 120 -15.17 17.38 -1.33
CA PRO A 120 -13.80 16.96 -1.65
C PRO A 120 -12.75 18.09 -1.65
N SER A 121 -13.18 19.34 -1.87
CA SER A 121 -12.33 20.54 -1.80
C SER A 121 -11.71 20.81 -0.42
N PHE A 122 -12.28 20.25 0.65
CA PHE A 122 -11.67 20.31 2.00
C PHE A 122 -10.57 19.26 2.19
N LYS A 123 -10.57 18.19 1.39
CA LYS A 123 -9.64 17.06 1.50
C LYS A 123 -8.46 17.24 0.55
N LEU A 124 -8.75 17.73 -0.65
CA LEU A 124 -7.78 18.01 -1.71
C LEU A 124 -7.71 19.51 -2.03
N ALA A 125 -6.50 20.04 -2.18
CA ALA A 125 -6.28 21.44 -2.57
C ALA A 125 -5.55 21.56 -3.92
N GLY A 126 -5.86 22.62 -4.68
CA GLY A 126 -5.08 23.05 -5.85
C GLY A 126 -5.23 22.22 -7.14
N LYS A 127 -4.36 22.53 -8.12
CA LYS A 127 -4.27 21.82 -9.41
C LYS A 127 -3.52 20.49 -9.25
N PHE A 128 -3.96 19.47 -9.99
CA PHE A 128 -3.37 18.14 -10.06
C PHE A 128 -1.85 18.22 -10.32
N PHE A 129 -1.04 17.74 -9.36
CA PHE A 129 0.43 17.82 -9.31
C PHE A 129 1.03 19.23 -9.17
N ASN A 130 0.92 19.84 -7.99
CA ASN A 130 1.91 20.86 -7.59
C ASN A 130 3.11 20.17 -6.92
N PRO A 131 4.28 20.03 -7.56
CA PRO A 131 5.42 19.35 -6.95
C PRO A 131 5.96 20.08 -5.70
N LYS A 132 5.61 21.36 -5.51
CA LYS A 132 6.03 22.20 -4.39
C LYS A 132 5.10 22.13 -3.17
N GLN A 133 3.87 21.62 -3.31
CA GLN A 133 2.90 21.56 -2.21
C GLN A 133 2.20 20.22 -2.16
N SER A 134 1.98 19.73 -0.94
CA SER A 134 1.15 18.56 -0.71
C SER A 134 -0.31 18.96 -0.92
N ASN A 135 -0.93 18.40 -1.95
CA ASN A 135 -2.34 18.64 -2.27
C ASN A 135 -3.26 17.73 -1.43
N GLU A 136 -2.69 16.73 -0.75
CA GLU A 136 -3.39 15.78 0.10
C GLU A 136 -3.64 16.27 1.53
N LYS A 137 -4.72 15.76 2.16
CA LYS A 137 -5.04 15.96 3.58
C LYS A 137 -5.22 17.41 3.99
N ARG A 138 -5.80 18.25 3.13
CA ARG A 138 -5.81 19.70 3.34
C ARG A 138 -6.38 20.11 4.70
N ILE A 139 -7.63 19.76 4.99
CA ILE A 139 -8.27 20.08 6.27
C ILE A 139 -7.50 19.52 7.47
N LEU A 140 -6.94 18.31 7.35
CA LEU A 140 -6.16 17.70 8.42
C LEU A 140 -4.85 18.46 8.68
N ARG A 141 -4.19 18.94 7.61
CA ARG A 141 -2.98 19.77 7.73
C ARG A 141 -3.29 21.14 8.33
N ASP A 142 -4.41 21.76 7.95
CA ASP A 142 -4.86 23.05 8.50
C ASP A 142 -5.15 22.94 10.00
N VAL A 143 -5.74 21.83 10.45
CA VAL A 143 -5.92 21.53 11.89
C VAL A 143 -4.57 21.24 12.55
N ALA A 144 -3.72 20.41 11.94
CA ALA A 144 -2.42 20.05 12.49
C ALA A 144 -1.49 21.26 12.67
N ALA A 145 -1.58 22.27 11.80
CA ALA A 145 -0.81 23.50 11.87
C ALA A 145 -1.10 24.36 13.12
N LYS A 146 -2.22 24.11 13.82
CA LYS A 146 -2.52 24.75 15.11
C LYS A 146 -1.72 24.15 16.26
N TYR A 147 -1.26 22.91 16.12
CA TYR A 147 -0.63 22.13 17.20
C TYR A 147 0.81 21.73 16.90
N LEU A 148 1.21 21.70 15.63
CA LEU A 148 2.52 21.25 15.17
C LEU A 148 3.26 22.37 14.42
N PRO A 149 4.61 22.38 14.45
CA PRO A 149 5.41 23.27 13.62
C PRO A 149 5.03 23.19 12.14
N GLN A 150 5.09 24.33 11.44
CA GLN A 150 4.69 24.47 10.03
C GLN A 150 5.41 23.48 9.11
N ASN A 151 6.70 23.23 9.35
CA ASN A 151 7.51 22.27 8.60
C ASN A 151 7.06 20.80 8.80
N VAL A 152 6.40 20.48 9.90
CA VAL A 152 5.82 19.15 10.17
C VAL A 152 4.42 19.05 9.59
N ALA A 153 3.54 20.03 9.89
CA ALA A 153 2.14 20.04 9.46
C ALA A 153 2.01 20.03 7.93
N PHE A 154 2.86 20.78 7.22
CA PHE A 154 2.85 20.87 5.77
C PHE A 154 3.92 20.01 5.08
N ARG A 155 4.56 19.10 5.83
CA ARG A 155 5.56 18.18 5.27
C ARG A 155 4.98 17.35 4.14
N LYS A 156 5.71 17.24 3.02
CA LYS A 156 5.34 16.34 1.92
C LYS A 156 5.16 14.90 2.44
N LYS A 157 4.08 14.23 2.01
CA LYS A 157 3.85 12.84 2.37
C LYS A 157 5.05 12.00 1.93
N LYS A 158 5.50 11.16 2.85
CA LYS A 158 6.52 10.13 2.59
C LYS A 158 5.87 8.80 2.91
N GLY A 159 5.76 7.94 1.91
CA GLY A 159 5.32 6.57 2.12
C GLY A 159 6.31 5.82 3.02
N PHE A 160 5.81 4.85 3.77
CA PHE A 160 6.66 3.92 4.48
C PHE A 160 6.99 2.76 3.55
N LEU A 161 8.24 2.69 3.10
CA LEU A 161 8.77 1.57 2.32
C LEU A 161 9.78 0.86 3.21
N LEU A 162 9.55 -0.42 3.47
CA LEU A 162 10.57 -1.26 4.09
C LEU A 162 11.78 -1.27 3.14
N PRO A 163 13.01 -0.94 3.60
CA PRO A 163 14.22 -0.98 2.79
C PRO A 163 14.64 -2.45 2.58
N MET A 164 13.76 -3.21 1.92
CA MET A 164 13.87 -4.66 1.79
C MET A 164 15.16 -5.03 1.05
N ASN A 165 15.52 -4.28 0.01
CA ASN A 165 16.76 -4.54 -0.74
C ASN A 165 18.00 -4.38 0.16
N ASP A 166 18.03 -3.37 1.03
CA ASP A 166 19.17 -3.13 1.92
C ASP A 166 19.23 -4.20 3.01
N LEU A 167 18.08 -4.54 3.61
CA LEU A 167 17.96 -5.62 4.59
C LEU A 167 18.37 -6.98 4.01
N LEU A 168 17.93 -7.27 2.78
CA LEU A 168 18.23 -8.50 2.08
C LEU A 168 19.72 -8.60 1.75
N ARG A 169 20.31 -7.53 1.20
CA ARG A 169 21.74 -7.50 0.85
C ARG A 169 22.63 -7.64 2.08
N ALA A 170 22.27 -6.97 3.18
CA ALA A 170 22.99 -7.10 4.44
C ALA A 170 22.92 -8.52 5.04
N ASN A 171 21.92 -9.32 4.66
CA ASN A 171 21.66 -10.65 5.23
C ASN A 171 21.61 -11.76 4.17
N VAL A 172 22.23 -11.56 3.01
CA VAL A 172 22.03 -12.45 1.86
C VAL A 172 22.46 -13.89 2.14
N GLU A 173 23.51 -14.08 2.92
CA GLU A 173 24.00 -15.42 3.30
C GLU A 173 23.04 -16.14 4.26
N ASN A 174 22.36 -15.41 5.15
CA ASN A 174 21.29 -15.97 5.99
C ASN A 174 20.06 -16.36 5.17
N VAL A 175 19.77 -15.59 4.12
CA VAL A 175 18.67 -15.91 3.20
C VAL A 175 19.02 -17.14 2.36
N LYS A 176 20.22 -17.19 1.77
CA LYS A 176 20.71 -18.34 1.01
C LYS A 176 20.71 -19.62 1.84
N SER A 177 21.28 -19.59 3.05
CA SER A 177 21.41 -20.79 3.89
C SER A 177 20.05 -21.41 4.23
N ARG A 178 19.02 -20.60 4.40
CA ARG A 178 17.64 -21.09 4.61
C ARG A 178 17.01 -21.57 3.31
N VAL A 179 16.94 -20.70 2.30
CA VAL A 179 16.21 -20.97 1.06
C VAL A 179 16.82 -22.11 0.24
N LEU A 180 18.14 -22.29 0.29
CA LEU A 180 18.86 -23.32 -0.48
C LEU A 180 19.13 -24.62 0.29
N SER A 181 18.77 -24.68 1.57
CA SER A 181 18.98 -25.88 2.41
C SER A 181 18.34 -27.13 1.79
N GLY A 182 18.84 -28.31 2.14
CA GLY A 182 18.31 -29.59 1.66
C GLY A 182 16.84 -29.82 2.06
N GLU A 183 16.43 -29.27 3.20
CA GLU A 183 15.08 -29.38 3.76
C GLU A 183 14.13 -28.25 3.30
N SER A 184 14.59 -27.38 2.38
CA SER A 184 13.80 -26.25 1.89
C SER A 184 12.60 -26.74 1.09
N VAL A 185 11.40 -26.56 1.64
CA VAL A 185 10.13 -26.94 1.01
C VAL A 185 9.87 -26.08 -0.22
N SER A 186 10.15 -24.78 -0.14
CA SER A 186 10.03 -23.84 -1.27
C SER A 186 10.93 -24.23 -2.44
N LYS A 187 12.11 -24.79 -2.17
CA LYS A 187 13.02 -25.35 -3.18
C LYS A 187 12.46 -26.62 -3.82
N GLN A 188 11.77 -27.47 -3.06
CA GLN A 188 11.10 -28.66 -3.60
C GLN A 188 9.91 -28.27 -4.47
N LEU A 189 9.10 -27.30 -4.05
CA LEU A 189 7.91 -26.83 -4.76
C LEU A 189 8.23 -26.06 -6.05
N LEU A 190 9.25 -25.21 -6.04
CA LEU A 190 9.58 -24.33 -7.17
C LEU A 190 10.72 -24.86 -8.05
N GLY A 191 11.36 -25.96 -7.63
CA GLY A 191 12.49 -26.56 -8.32
C GLY A 191 13.83 -25.96 -7.90
N SER A 192 14.78 -26.85 -7.58
CA SER A 192 16.13 -26.51 -7.10
C SER A 192 16.88 -25.55 -8.03
N LYS A 193 16.76 -25.77 -9.35
CA LYS A 193 17.42 -24.92 -10.36
C LYS A 193 16.91 -23.49 -10.31
N PHE A 194 15.58 -23.31 -10.37
CA PHE A 194 14.96 -21.99 -10.36
C PHE A 194 15.34 -21.21 -9.10
N VAL A 195 15.27 -21.84 -7.93
CA VAL A 195 15.59 -21.17 -6.66
C VAL A 195 17.08 -20.81 -6.58
N SER A 196 17.97 -21.66 -7.10
CA SER A 196 19.41 -21.37 -7.13
C SER A 196 19.74 -20.21 -8.09
N ASP A 197 19.06 -20.15 -9.24
CA ASP A 197 19.26 -19.12 -10.27
C ASP A 197 18.86 -17.71 -9.78
N LEU A 198 18.03 -17.60 -8.73
CA LEU A 198 17.69 -16.32 -8.10
C LEU A 198 18.91 -15.63 -7.46
N PHE A 199 19.88 -16.42 -6.99
CA PHE A 199 21.08 -15.93 -6.31
C PHE A 199 22.26 -15.70 -7.26
N VAL A 200 22.13 -16.09 -8.53
CA VAL A 200 23.16 -15.86 -9.54
C VAL A 200 22.89 -14.53 -10.25
N GLU A 201 23.94 -13.70 -10.34
CA GLU A 201 23.92 -12.51 -11.19
C GLU A 201 24.01 -12.94 -12.66
N SER A 202 22.86 -13.27 -13.23
CA SER A 202 22.70 -13.59 -14.65
C SER A 202 21.69 -12.64 -15.30
N PRO A 203 21.92 -12.22 -16.57
CA PRO A 203 20.89 -11.59 -17.40
C PRO A 203 19.80 -12.63 -17.67
N GLY A 204 18.79 -12.65 -16.79
CA GLY A 204 17.63 -13.52 -16.88
C GLY A 204 16.36 -12.73 -17.12
N ALA A 205 15.22 -13.42 -17.19
CA ALA A 205 13.90 -12.82 -17.42
C ALA A 205 13.44 -11.88 -16.28
N LEU A 206 13.99 -12.01 -15.07
CA LEU A 206 13.66 -11.18 -13.92
C LEU A 206 14.69 -10.07 -13.72
N SER A 207 14.19 -8.84 -13.50
CA SER A 207 15.02 -7.72 -13.08
C SER A 207 15.63 -7.98 -11.70
N LYS A 208 16.74 -7.30 -11.39
CA LYS A 208 17.41 -7.40 -10.08
C LYS A 208 16.44 -7.16 -8.93
N MET A 209 15.63 -6.11 -9.03
CA MET A 209 14.60 -5.79 -8.04
C MET A 209 13.58 -6.92 -7.90
N GLN A 210 13.08 -7.50 -9.00
CA GLN A 210 12.15 -8.62 -8.95
C GLN A 210 12.76 -9.85 -8.27
N LYS A 211 14.02 -10.18 -8.57
CA LYS A 211 14.76 -11.25 -7.88
C LYS A 211 14.82 -10.98 -6.38
N GLU A 212 15.19 -9.76 -5.97
CA GLU A 212 15.28 -9.36 -4.55
C GLU A 212 13.92 -9.52 -3.82
N TYR A 213 12.81 -9.06 -4.40
CA TYR A 213 11.47 -9.28 -3.82
C TYR A 213 11.11 -10.76 -3.72
N PHE A 214 11.48 -11.56 -4.73
CA PHE A 214 11.18 -12.98 -4.73
C PHE A 214 11.99 -13.72 -3.66
N MET A 215 13.30 -13.44 -3.55
CA MET A 215 14.17 -13.96 -2.50
C MET A 215 13.63 -13.65 -1.10
N TRP A 216 13.17 -12.41 -0.86
CA TRP A 216 12.58 -12.03 0.41
C TRP A 216 11.29 -12.81 0.72
N ARG A 217 10.42 -13.03 -0.27
CA ARG A 217 9.19 -13.83 -0.11
C ARG A 217 9.50 -15.29 0.20
N LEU A 218 10.48 -15.88 -0.48
CA LEU A 218 10.93 -17.25 -0.21
C LEU A 218 11.51 -17.38 1.19
N PHE A 219 12.33 -16.42 1.61
CA PHE A 219 12.86 -16.38 2.97
C PHE A 219 11.76 -16.35 4.03
N LEU A 220 10.75 -15.50 3.86
CA LEU A 220 9.62 -15.42 4.78
C LEU A 220 8.80 -16.72 4.79
N LEU A 221 8.55 -17.30 3.62
CA LEU A 221 7.84 -18.57 3.49
C LEU A 221 8.59 -19.69 4.20
N GLU A 222 9.89 -19.85 3.93
CA GLU A 222 10.74 -20.85 4.58
C GLU A 222 10.82 -20.66 6.10
N SER A 223 10.93 -19.42 6.55
CA SER A 223 10.96 -19.11 7.98
C SER A 223 9.65 -19.52 8.65
N TRP A 224 8.52 -19.26 8.00
CA TRP A 224 7.20 -19.67 8.47
C TRP A 224 7.04 -21.20 8.47
N LEU A 225 7.36 -21.88 7.37
CA LEU A 225 7.23 -23.34 7.25
C LEU A 225 8.05 -24.06 8.34
N ARG A 226 9.27 -23.61 8.60
CA ARG A 226 10.10 -24.16 9.69
C ARG A 226 9.55 -23.85 11.07
N GLN A 227 9.09 -22.63 11.31
CA GLN A 227 8.54 -22.25 12.61
C GLN A 227 7.33 -23.10 12.99
N TYR A 228 6.52 -23.51 12.01
CA TYR A 228 5.32 -24.32 12.22
C TYR A 228 5.52 -25.81 11.85
N ASN A 229 6.75 -26.26 11.58
CA ASN A 229 7.09 -27.64 11.19
C ASN A 229 6.25 -28.20 10.03
N ILE A 230 5.93 -27.35 9.05
CA ILE A 230 5.20 -27.75 7.84
C ILE A 230 6.21 -28.29 6.84
N LYS A 231 6.02 -29.54 6.43
CA LYS A 231 6.86 -30.28 5.49
C LYS A 231 6.20 -30.35 4.12
#